data_AF-A0A2T4CUB4-F1
#
_entry.id   AF-A0A2T4CUB4-F1
#
_cell.length_a   1.000
_cell.length_b   1.000
_cell.length_c   1.000
_cell.angle_alpha   90.00
_cell.angle_beta   90.00
_cell.angle_gamma   90.00
#
_symmetry.space_group_name_H-M   'P 1'
#
loop_
_entity.id
_entity.type
_entity.pdbx_description
1 polymer ?
#
loop_
_entity_poly.entity_id
_entity_poly.type
_entity_poly.pdbx_seq_one_letter_code
_entity_poly.pdbx_strand_id
1 'polypeptide(L)'
;MALFQVLLIVAIISLLLLIVVANSNQSVRQAQQLQDVTEQRLALYSATQFVDLQLLTSNWGLIDEENEARVLPPLNFYGYPMTVPLPERPSYAALKGTIQLQLQNVDSLLSLNSPSQELVDLLELRGIPNTRAQLLVSNLRDYLQREQGLHIQTPWDVQQVPGWTRNDIERIRDVVTARGGIPNYAHAPDALLPVLLRSGLAASISAMRASGAYSQARYSELTGEYDDAVVSLFPGNEQRVTLTVEESGLTVEREMNFDTYGLTPRTRYYGRQYRRFDPERYSDEWNDNDN
;
A
#
# COMPACT_ATOMS: atom_id res chain seq x y z
N MET A 1 -20.25 35.92 59.51
CA MET A 1 -20.17 36.40 58.12
C MET A 1 -18.73 36.34 57.58
N ALA A 2 -17.75 37.03 58.19
CA ALA A 2 -16.37 37.08 57.67
C ALA A 2 -15.68 35.71 57.48
N LEU A 3 -15.84 34.77 58.43
CA LEU A 3 -15.23 33.43 58.34
C LEU A 3 -15.69 32.64 57.10
N PHE A 4 -17.00 32.67 56.81
CA PHE A 4 -17.58 31.98 55.67
C PHE A 4 -17.04 32.55 54.35
N GLN A 5 -16.91 33.89 54.28
CA GLN A 5 -16.39 34.57 53.10
C GLN A 5 -14.93 34.21 52.81
N VAL A 6 -14.09 34.12 53.84
CA VAL A 6 -12.68 33.69 53.69
C VAL A 6 -12.60 32.24 53.19
N LEU A 7 -13.43 31.35 53.75
CA LEU A 7 -13.45 29.93 53.37
C LEU A 7 -13.88 29.73 51.91
N LEU A 8 -14.87 30.52 51.45
CA LEU A 8 -15.33 30.52 50.07
C LEU A 8 -14.27 31.04 49.09
N ILE A 9 -13.55 32.11 49.46
CA ILE A 9 -12.45 32.63 48.63
C ILE A 9 -11.32 31.59 48.52
N VAL A 10 -10.94 30.95 49.63
CA VAL A 10 -9.92 29.89 49.61
C VAL A 10 -10.38 28.72 48.74
N ALA A 11 -11.63 28.29 48.85
CA ALA A 11 -12.17 27.21 48.01
C ALA A 11 -12.13 27.55 46.51
N ILE A 12 -12.49 28.78 46.12
CA ILE A 12 -12.43 29.23 44.72
C ILE A 12 -10.98 29.25 44.23
N ILE A 13 -10.05 29.79 45.02
CA ILE A 13 -8.63 29.83 44.64
C ILE A 13 -8.06 28.42 44.50
N SER A 14 -8.38 27.50 45.42
CA SER A 14 -7.99 26.09 45.33
C SER A 14 -8.54 25.41 44.08
N LEU A 15 -9.81 25.67 43.73
CA LEU A 15 -10.42 25.14 42.51
C LEU A 15 -9.74 25.69 41.24
N LEU A 16 -9.46 26.99 41.21
CA LEU A 16 -8.75 27.61 40.08
C LEU A 16 -7.33 27.02 39.92
N LEU A 17 -6.60 26.83 41.01
CA LEU A 17 -5.29 26.17 40.98
C LEU A 17 -5.38 24.75 40.46
N LEU A 18 -6.40 23.98 40.88
CA LEU A 18 -6.62 22.62 40.40
C LEU A 18 -6.89 22.58 38.89
N ILE A 19 -7.73 23.48 38.38
CA ILE A 19 -8.02 23.61 36.94
C ILE A 19 -6.76 23.96 36.15
N VAL A 20 -5.94 24.89 36.65
CA VAL A 20 -4.67 25.25 35.99
C VAL A 20 -3.71 24.06 35.93
N VAL A 21 -3.60 23.28 37.01
CA VAL A 21 -2.77 22.06 37.05
C VAL A 21 -3.31 21.01 36.08
N ALA A 22 -4.62 20.79 36.04
CA ALA A 22 -5.26 19.85 35.11
C ALA A 22 -5.00 20.24 33.64
N ASN A 23 -5.21 21.50 33.29
CA ASN A 23 -4.97 22.02 31.95
C ASN A 23 -3.50 21.92 31.54
N SER A 24 -2.57 22.25 32.46
CA SER A 24 -1.13 22.11 32.21
C SER A 24 -0.75 20.65 31.92
N ASN A 25 -1.25 19.71 32.73
CA ASN A 25 -1.02 18.28 32.51
C ASN A 25 -1.59 17.80 31.18
N GLN A 26 -2.76 18.29 30.78
CA GLN A 26 -3.36 17.98 29.49
C GLN A 26 -2.52 18.55 28.33
N SER A 27 -2.06 19.79 28.41
CA SER A 27 -1.18 20.39 27.40
C SER A 27 0.15 19.65 27.26
N VAL A 28 0.74 19.21 28.38
CA VAL A 28 1.97 18.39 28.36
C VAL A 28 1.72 17.04 27.67
N ARG A 29 0.61 16.36 27.98
CA ARG A 29 0.26 15.08 27.30
C ARG A 29 0.04 15.27 25.80
N GLN A 30 -0.69 16.31 25.40
CA GLN A 30 -0.92 16.62 23.99
C GLN A 30 0.39 16.95 23.25
N ALA A 31 1.28 17.74 23.88
CA ALA A 31 2.59 18.04 23.32
C ALA A 31 3.44 16.77 23.16
N GLN A 32 3.42 15.87 24.15
CA GLN A 32 4.12 14.60 24.07
C GLN A 32 3.56 13.70 22.96
N GLN A 33 2.24 13.56 22.84
CA GLN A 33 1.61 12.80 21.76
C GLN A 33 1.98 13.34 20.38
N LEU A 34 1.96 14.67 20.22
CA LEU A 34 2.35 15.31 18.96
C LEU A 34 3.83 15.07 18.64
N GLN A 35 4.69 15.12 19.66
CA GLN A 35 6.10 14.79 19.53
C GLN A 35 6.28 13.33 19.09
N ASP A 36 5.65 12.38 19.78
CA ASP A 36 5.75 10.95 19.48
C ASP A 36 5.29 10.64 18.04
N VAL A 37 4.16 11.21 17.61
CA VAL A 37 3.66 11.07 16.23
C VAL A 37 4.63 11.68 15.22
N THR A 38 5.24 12.82 15.54
CA THR A 38 6.22 13.47 14.66
C THR A 38 7.50 12.63 14.54
N GLU A 39 7.99 12.09 15.65
CA GLU A 39 9.16 11.20 15.68
C GLU A 39 8.91 9.91 14.88
N GLN A 40 7.77 9.26 15.08
CA GLN A 40 7.37 8.08 14.30
C GLN A 40 7.30 8.39 12.80
N ARG A 41 6.74 9.55 12.42
CA ARG A 41 6.68 9.98 11.02
C ARG A 41 8.06 10.20 10.43
N LEU A 42 8.95 10.91 11.13
CA LEU A 42 10.32 11.15 10.66
C LEU A 42 11.10 9.84 10.52
N ALA A 43 10.91 8.92 11.46
CA ALA A 43 11.51 7.60 11.41
C ALA A 43 10.99 6.78 10.23
N LEU A 44 9.68 6.77 9.98
CA LEU A 44 9.07 6.11 8.83
C LEU A 44 9.56 6.71 7.51
N TYR A 45 9.71 8.04 7.43
CA TYR A 45 10.33 8.70 6.27
C TYR A 45 11.77 8.25 6.06
N SER A 46 12.56 8.14 7.12
CA SER A 46 13.93 7.64 7.04
C SER A 46 13.96 6.17 6.58
N ALA A 47 13.02 5.35 7.07
CA ALA A 47 12.89 3.96 6.70
C ALA A 47 12.51 3.81 5.21
N THR A 48 11.67 4.71 4.69
CA THR A 48 11.37 4.73 3.25
C THR A 48 12.61 4.99 2.41
N GLN A 49 13.50 5.90 2.81
CA GLN A 49 14.75 6.14 2.07
C GLN A 49 15.71 4.96 2.13
N PHE A 50 15.73 4.26 3.27
CA PHE A 50 16.49 3.02 3.40
C PHE A 50 15.95 1.94 2.45
N VAL A 51 14.63 1.71 2.42
CA VAL A 51 14.00 0.78 1.48
C VAL A 51 14.27 1.19 0.03
N ASP A 52 14.17 2.49 -0.30
CA ASP A 52 14.45 3.00 -1.64
C ASP A 52 15.90 2.69 -2.07
N LEU A 53 16.87 2.95 -1.18
CA LEU A 53 18.27 2.63 -1.44
C LEU A 53 18.46 1.12 -1.64
N GLN A 54 17.86 0.30 -0.78
CA GLN A 54 17.94 -1.14 -0.87
C GLN A 54 17.33 -1.68 -2.17
N LEU A 55 16.18 -1.16 -2.59
CA LEU A 55 15.56 -1.51 -3.87
C LEU A 55 16.47 -1.13 -5.04
N LEU A 56 17.10 0.06 -5.00
CA LEU A 56 18.02 0.52 -6.05
C LEU A 56 19.33 -0.30 -6.11
N THR A 57 19.78 -0.87 -5.00
CA THR A 57 21.01 -1.66 -4.95
C THR A 57 20.79 -3.17 -5.04
N SER A 58 19.54 -3.63 -5.00
CA SER A 58 19.20 -5.05 -5.05
C SER A 58 19.00 -5.54 -6.48
N ASN A 59 19.31 -6.81 -6.70
CA ASN A 59 18.91 -7.51 -7.92
C ASN A 59 17.45 -7.98 -7.77
N TRP A 60 16.59 -7.58 -8.70
CA TRP A 60 15.15 -7.87 -8.67
C TRP A 60 14.77 -9.21 -9.29
N GLY A 61 15.76 -10.00 -9.69
CA GLY A 61 15.55 -11.33 -10.23
C GLY A 61 14.90 -12.26 -9.21
N LEU A 62 14.03 -13.13 -9.72
CA LEU A 62 13.54 -14.29 -8.98
C LEU A 62 14.75 -15.10 -8.49
N ILE A 63 14.63 -15.72 -7.32
CA ILE A 63 15.75 -16.37 -6.62
C ILE A 63 16.45 -17.34 -7.56
N ASP A 64 17.70 -17.04 -7.87
CA ASP A 64 18.64 -18.00 -8.44
C ASP A 64 19.25 -18.74 -7.25
N GLU A 65 19.06 -20.06 -7.19
CA GLU A 65 19.40 -20.90 -6.03
C GLU A 65 20.90 -20.82 -5.67
N GLU A 66 21.75 -20.32 -6.57
CA GLU A 66 23.20 -20.22 -6.38
C GLU A 66 23.69 -18.94 -5.68
N ASN A 67 22.84 -17.92 -5.44
CA ASN A 67 23.26 -16.63 -4.86
C ASN A 67 22.75 -16.41 -3.42
N GLU A 68 23.44 -16.98 -2.43
CA GLU A 68 23.09 -16.90 -1.00
C GLU A 68 23.36 -15.53 -0.33
N ALA A 69 24.13 -14.63 -0.94
CA ALA A 69 24.54 -13.36 -0.31
C ALA A 69 23.54 -12.20 -0.54
N ARG A 70 22.26 -12.38 -0.18
CA ARG A 70 21.26 -11.30 -0.29
C ARG A 70 21.20 -10.48 1.01
N VAL A 71 21.34 -9.16 0.90
CA VAL A 71 21.23 -8.19 2.01
C VAL A 71 19.78 -8.03 2.51
N LEU A 72 18.81 -8.39 1.66
CA LEU A 72 17.38 -8.42 2.00
C LEU A 72 16.86 -9.86 1.94
N PRO A 73 15.79 -10.16 2.71
CA PRO A 73 14.91 -11.28 2.40
C PRO A 73 14.51 -11.24 0.92
N PRO A 74 14.22 -12.39 0.28
CA PRO A 74 13.79 -12.39 -1.11
C PRO A 74 12.61 -11.43 -1.30
N LEU A 75 12.85 -10.37 -2.07
CA LEU A 75 11.84 -9.37 -2.38
C LEU A 75 10.68 -10.04 -3.10
N ASN A 76 9.47 -9.81 -2.62
CA ASN A 76 8.25 -10.25 -3.30
C ASN A 76 7.57 -9.03 -3.91
N PHE A 77 7.11 -9.14 -5.16
CA PHE A 77 6.46 -8.04 -5.91
C PHE A 77 4.97 -8.30 -6.18
N TYR A 78 4.37 -9.22 -5.42
CA TYR A 78 2.97 -9.65 -5.54
C TYR A 78 2.13 -9.27 -4.31
N GLY A 79 2.60 -8.28 -3.54
CA GLY A 79 1.82 -7.62 -2.48
C GLY A 79 1.85 -8.30 -1.11
N TYR A 80 2.71 -9.31 -0.88
CA TYR A 80 2.80 -9.94 0.42
C TYR A 80 3.60 -9.08 1.41
N PRO A 81 3.13 -8.93 2.66
CA PRO A 81 3.89 -8.23 3.69
C PRO A 81 5.17 -9.01 4.00
N MET A 82 6.28 -8.29 4.06
CA MET A 82 7.57 -8.80 4.50
C MET A 82 8.21 -7.84 5.50
N THR A 83 8.85 -8.41 6.50
CA THR A 83 9.58 -7.67 7.51
C THR A 83 10.90 -7.17 6.95
N VAL A 84 11.16 -5.86 7.05
CA VAL A 84 12.47 -5.29 6.69
C VAL A 84 13.25 -4.96 7.97
N PRO A 85 14.46 -5.56 8.17
CA PRO A 85 15.32 -5.20 9.28
C PRO A 85 15.87 -3.79 9.04
N LEU A 86 15.55 -2.86 9.93
CA LEU A 86 16.14 -1.53 9.92
C LEU A 86 17.52 -1.56 10.60
N PRO A 87 18.51 -0.80 10.10
CA PRO A 87 19.82 -0.75 10.74
C PRO A 87 19.69 -0.04 12.09
N GLU A 88 20.53 -0.39 13.06
CA GLU A 88 20.51 0.24 14.39
C GLU A 88 20.92 1.72 14.30
N ARG A 89 19.95 2.63 14.27
CA ARG A 89 20.17 4.09 14.24
C ARG A 89 19.23 4.80 15.21
N PRO A 90 19.66 5.89 15.86
CA PRO A 90 18.80 6.70 16.72
C PRO A 90 17.52 7.19 16.01
N SER A 91 17.61 7.47 14.70
CA SER A 91 16.47 7.90 13.89
C SER A 91 15.35 6.86 13.76
N TYR A 92 15.63 5.58 14.05
CA TYR A 92 14.64 4.50 13.98
C TYR A 92 14.17 4.03 15.36
N ALA A 93 14.72 4.57 16.44
CA ALA A 93 14.36 4.17 17.80
C ALA A 93 12.85 4.29 18.07
N ALA A 94 12.20 5.30 17.48
CA ALA A 94 10.76 5.52 17.58
C ALA A 94 9.90 4.45 16.88
N LEU A 95 10.47 3.64 15.97
CA LEU A 95 9.74 2.57 15.27
C LEU A 95 9.72 1.25 16.06
N LYS A 96 10.40 1.18 17.21
CA LYS A 96 10.41 0.10 18.21
C LYS A 96 10.43 -1.35 17.68
N GLY A 97 10.84 -1.58 16.44
CA GLY A 97 10.73 -2.90 15.84
C GLY A 97 10.82 -2.88 14.31
N THR A 98 10.10 -3.84 13.73
CA THR A 98 10.10 -4.17 12.32
C THR A 98 9.05 -3.38 11.55
N ILE A 99 9.43 -2.84 10.40
CA ILE A 99 8.46 -2.30 9.44
C ILE A 99 7.97 -3.43 8.54
N GLN A 100 6.67 -3.45 8.28
CA GLN A 100 6.10 -4.29 7.24
C GLN A 100 6.20 -3.56 5.91
N LEU A 101 6.88 -4.19 4.96
CA LEU A 101 7.01 -3.73 3.58
C LEU A 101 6.11 -4.61 2.70
N GLN A 102 5.30 -3.98 1.86
CA GLN A 102 4.62 -4.64 0.75
C GLN A 102 5.09 -3.98 -0.54
N LEU A 103 5.51 -4.78 -1.51
CA LEU A 103 5.80 -4.34 -2.87
C LEU A 103 4.82 -5.00 -3.81
N GLN A 104 4.27 -4.20 -4.71
CA GLN A 104 3.38 -4.67 -5.76
C GLN A 104 3.84 -4.12 -7.10
N ASN A 105 4.14 -5.03 -8.03
CA ASN A 105 4.42 -4.67 -9.41
C ASN A 105 3.16 -4.11 -10.06
N VAL A 106 3.20 -2.86 -10.48
CA VAL A 106 2.02 -2.17 -11.05
C VAL A 106 1.65 -2.76 -12.41
N ASP A 107 2.64 -3.19 -13.19
CA ASP A 107 2.45 -3.85 -14.50
C ASP A 107 1.78 -5.22 -14.40
N SER A 108 1.63 -5.74 -13.18
CA SER A 108 0.93 -7.01 -12.91
C SER A 108 -0.51 -6.84 -12.43
N LEU A 109 -1.00 -5.60 -12.38
CA LEU A 109 -2.39 -5.26 -12.05
C LEU A 109 -3.22 -5.06 -13.32
N LEU A 110 -4.54 -5.20 -13.22
CA LEU A 110 -5.41 -4.90 -14.36
C LEU A 110 -5.51 -3.39 -14.60
N SER A 111 -5.26 -2.98 -15.85
CA SER A 111 -5.34 -1.58 -16.23
C SER A 111 -6.78 -1.13 -16.47
N LEU A 112 -7.20 -0.07 -15.77
CA LEU A 112 -8.49 0.60 -15.99
C LEU A 112 -8.51 1.40 -17.30
N ASN A 113 -7.35 1.73 -17.86
CA ASN A 113 -7.25 2.38 -19.17
C ASN A 113 -7.28 1.39 -20.35
N SER A 114 -7.30 0.08 -20.08
CA SER A 114 -7.43 -0.97 -21.08
C SER A 114 -8.57 -1.94 -20.70
N PRO A 115 -9.86 -1.53 -20.81
CA PRO A 115 -10.98 -2.32 -20.32
C PRO A 115 -11.10 -3.66 -21.06
N SER A 116 -10.94 -4.76 -20.32
CA SER A 116 -10.84 -6.11 -20.86
C SER A 116 -11.89 -7.06 -20.27
N GLN A 117 -11.93 -8.31 -20.76
CA GLN A 117 -12.83 -9.33 -20.21
C GLN A 117 -12.40 -9.74 -18.78
N GLU A 118 -11.10 -9.76 -18.52
CA GLU A 118 -10.54 -10.03 -17.19
C GLU A 118 -11.04 -9.03 -16.14
N LEU A 119 -11.28 -7.77 -16.52
CA LEU A 119 -11.89 -6.79 -15.61
C LEU A 119 -13.36 -7.13 -15.28
N VAL A 120 -14.12 -7.66 -16.24
CA VAL A 120 -15.50 -8.14 -16.00
C VAL A 120 -15.46 -9.32 -15.02
N ASP A 121 -14.57 -10.28 -15.28
CA ASP A 121 -14.43 -11.50 -14.47
C ASP A 121 -13.95 -11.18 -13.05
N LEU A 122 -13.05 -10.19 -12.90
CA LEU A 122 -12.64 -9.66 -11.60
C LEU A 122 -13.82 -9.04 -10.83
N LEU A 123 -14.63 -8.20 -11.49
CA LEU A 123 -15.79 -7.58 -10.85
C LEU A 123 -16.79 -8.66 -10.38
N GLU A 124 -17.00 -9.69 -11.20
CA GLU A 124 -17.82 -10.86 -10.84
C GLU A 124 -17.26 -11.62 -9.64
N LEU A 125 -15.95 -11.89 -9.62
CA LEU A 125 -15.24 -12.51 -8.50
C LEU A 125 -15.40 -11.69 -7.20
N ARG A 126 -15.51 -10.35 -7.30
CA ARG A 126 -15.74 -9.44 -6.17
C ARG A 126 -17.24 -9.22 -5.87
N GLY A 127 -18.10 -10.10 -6.38
CA GLY A 127 -19.53 -10.14 -6.06
C GLY A 127 -20.38 -9.08 -6.76
N ILE A 128 -19.92 -8.54 -7.90
CA ILE A 128 -20.72 -7.67 -8.76
C ILE A 128 -21.42 -8.56 -9.80
N PRO A 129 -22.77 -8.53 -9.93
CA PRO A 129 -23.46 -9.38 -10.91
C PRO A 129 -22.92 -9.20 -12.33
N ASN A 130 -22.75 -10.31 -13.06
CA ASN A 130 -22.13 -10.32 -14.39
C ASN A 130 -22.73 -9.27 -15.35
N THR A 131 -24.06 -9.16 -15.44
CA THR A 131 -24.74 -8.14 -16.27
C THR A 131 -24.35 -6.71 -15.89
N ARG A 132 -24.19 -6.43 -14.59
CA ARG A 132 -23.73 -5.12 -14.10
C ARG A 132 -22.24 -4.92 -14.38
N ALA A 133 -21.40 -5.94 -14.17
CA ALA A 133 -19.97 -5.88 -14.46
C ALA A 133 -19.71 -5.56 -15.93
N GLN A 134 -20.42 -6.23 -16.86
CA GLN A 134 -20.37 -5.94 -18.29
C GLN A 134 -20.76 -4.49 -18.61
N LEU A 135 -21.84 -3.99 -18.00
CA LEU A 135 -22.28 -2.60 -18.18
C LEU A 135 -21.21 -1.60 -17.69
N LEU A 136 -20.63 -1.84 -16.51
CA LEU A 136 -19.58 -0.97 -15.95
C LEU A 136 -18.34 -0.90 -16.85
N VAL A 137 -17.89 -2.04 -17.36
CA VAL A 137 -16.72 -2.14 -18.26
C VAL A 137 -17.04 -1.54 -19.63
N SER A 138 -18.26 -1.71 -20.16
CA SER A 138 -18.71 -1.06 -21.39
C SER A 138 -18.71 0.46 -21.23
N ASN A 139 -19.29 0.98 -20.15
CA ASN A 139 -19.33 2.42 -19.89
C ASN A 139 -17.92 3.00 -19.74
N LEU A 140 -16.99 2.26 -19.14
CA LEU A 140 -15.58 2.66 -19.03
C LEU A 140 -14.91 2.72 -20.40
N ARG A 141 -15.14 1.71 -21.25
CA ARG A 141 -14.67 1.71 -22.65
C ARG A 141 -15.22 2.90 -23.43
N ASP A 142 -16.53 3.14 -23.33
CA ASP A 142 -17.19 4.26 -24.01
C ASP A 142 -16.70 5.60 -23.49
N TYR A 143 -16.38 5.72 -22.20
CA TYR A 143 -15.81 6.92 -21.60
C TYR A 143 -14.41 7.22 -22.15
N LEU A 144 -13.54 6.21 -22.24
CA LEU A 144 -12.17 6.33 -22.73
C LEU A 144 -12.07 6.59 -24.23
N GLN A 145 -13.08 6.21 -25.01
CA GLN A 145 -13.11 6.41 -26.47
C GLN A 145 -13.63 7.79 -26.90
N ARG A 146 -14.12 8.63 -25.97
CA ARG A 146 -14.58 10.00 -26.32
C ARG A 146 -13.40 10.85 -26.75
N GLU A 147 -13.60 11.76 -27.70
CA GLU A 147 -12.55 12.70 -28.16
C GLU A 147 -11.96 13.56 -27.03
N GLN A 148 -12.76 13.81 -25.98
CA GLN A 148 -12.36 14.52 -24.76
C GLN A 148 -12.17 13.59 -23.56
N GLY A 149 -12.20 12.27 -23.78
CA GLY A 149 -12.02 11.28 -22.72
C GLY A 149 -10.65 11.42 -22.10
N LEU A 150 -10.61 11.86 -20.84
CA LEU A 150 -9.37 11.87 -20.07
C LEU A 150 -9.04 10.44 -19.66
N HIS A 151 -7.80 10.02 -19.91
CA HIS A 151 -7.29 8.78 -19.33
C HIS A 151 -7.44 8.81 -17.81
N ILE A 152 -7.87 7.69 -17.24
CA ILE A 152 -7.90 7.47 -15.80
C ILE A 152 -6.48 7.69 -15.28
N GLN A 153 -6.29 8.60 -14.31
CA GLN A 153 -4.98 8.91 -13.71
C GLN A 153 -4.79 8.21 -12.37
N THR A 154 -5.91 7.92 -11.69
CA THR A 154 -5.98 7.16 -10.44
C THR A 154 -7.20 6.23 -10.50
N PRO A 155 -7.20 5.09 -9.79
CA PRO A 155 -8.39 4.22 -9.76
C PRO A 155 -9.68 4.91 -9.33
N TRP A 156 -9.57 6.00 -8.56
CA TRP A 156 -10.72 6.79 -8.11
C TRP A 156 -11.38 7.62 -9.22
N ASP A 157 -10.67 7.95 -10.29
CA ASP A 157 -11.24 8.74 -11.39
C ASP A 157 -12.34 7.98 -12.13
N VAL A 158 -12.40 6.65 -11.96
CA VAL A 158 -13.45 5.80 -12.50
C VAL A 158 -14.84 6.19 -11.96
N GLN A 159 -14.94 6.89 -10.83
CA GLN A 159 -16.22 7.44 -10.35
C GLN A 159 -16.87 8.44 -11.32
N GLN A 160 -16.09 9.02 -12.22
CA GLN A 160 -16.59 9.92 -13.27
C GLN A 160 -17.27 9.13 -14.42
N VAL A 161 -17.06 7.82 -14.47
CA VAL A 161 -17.68 6.93 -15.46
C VAL A 161 -19.10 6.57 -15.01
N PRO A 162 -20.12 6.73 -15.89
CA PRO A 162 -21.50 6.41 -15.54
C PRO A 162 -21.67 5.00 -14.97
N GLY A 163 -22.38 4.90 -13.84
CA GLY A 163 -22.73 3.64 -13.17
C GLY A 163 -21.72 3.14 -12.15
N TRP A 164 -20.47 3.62 -12.17
CA TRP A 164 -19.47 3.26 -11.17
C TRP A 164 -19.75 3.94 -9.84
N THR A 165 -19.64 3.17 -8.76
CA THR A 165 -19.78 3.70 -7.39
C THR A 165 -18.47 3.60 -6.61
N ARG A 166 -18.37 4.35 -5.51
CA ARG A 166 -17.25 4.25 -4.58
C ARG A 166 -17.02 2.83 -4.08
N ASN A 167 -18.10 2.14 -3.71
CA ASN A 167 -18.05 0.76 -3.23
C ASN A 167 -17.53 -0.22 -4.32
N ASP A 168 -17.86 0.01 -5.59
CA ASP A 168 -17.34 -0.84 -6.68
C ASP A 168 -15.81 -0.72 -6.79
N ILE A 169 -15.28 0.50 -6.65
CA ILE A 169 -13.83 0.77 -6.69
C ILE A 169 -13.13 0.22 -5.46
N GLU A 170 -13.70 0.40 -4.26
CA GLU A 170 -13.12 -0.11 -3.01
C GLU A 170 -12.93 -1.63 -3.02
N ARG A 171 -13.76 -2.37 -3.77
CA ARG A 171 -13.66 -3.82 -3.94
C ARG A 171 -12.52 -4.30 -4.85
N ILE A 172 -12.02 -3.45 -5.74
CA ILE A 172 -11.04 -3.83 -6.77
C ILE A 172 -9.72 -3.06 -6.71
N ARG A 173 -9.67 -1.93 -5.97
CA ARG A 173 -8.53 -0.98 -5.98
C ARG A 173 -7.17 -1.60 -5.64
N ASP A 174 -7.17 -2.71 -4.92
CA ASP A 174 -5.97 -3.46 -4.54
C ASP A 174 -5.34 -4.20 -5.73
N VAL A 175 -6.14 -4.55 -6.74
CA VAL A 175 -5.73 -5.37 -7.89
C VAL A 175 -5.84 -4.66 -9.25
N VAL A 176 -6.16 -3.36 -9.26
CA VAL A 176 -6.24 -2.55 -10.47
C VAL A 176 -5.28 -1.36 -10.43
N THR A 177 -4.94 -0.88 -11.62
CA THR A 177 -4.10 0.30 -11.81
C THR A 177 -4.70 1.24 -12.86
N ALA A 178 -4.42 2.53 -12.73
CA ALA A 178 -4.67 3.51 -13.78
C ALA A 178 -3.55 3.50 -14.85
N ARG A 179 -2.44 2.81 -14.59
CA ARG A 179 -1.30 2.77 -15.50
C ARG A 179 -1.51 1.73 -16.58
N GLY A 180 -0.97 1.99 -17.77
CA GLY A 180 -0.89 1.02 -18.86
C GLY A 180 0.55 0.55 -18.98
N GLY A 181 0.74 -0.73 -19.23
CA GLY A 181 2.04 -1.38 -19.38
C GLY A 181 1.88 -2.71 -20.10
N ILE A 182 2.99 -3.38 -20.39
CA ILE A 182 2.95 -4.77 -20.84
C ILE A 182 2.58 -5.61 -19.62
N PRO A 183 1.44 -6.32 -19.63
CA PRO A 183 1.01 -7.09 -18.47
C PRO A 183 2.05 -8.14 -18.07
N ASN A 184 2.36 -8.20 -16.79
CA ASN A 184 3.26 -9.21 -16.23
C ASN A 184 2.54 -10.05 -15.18
N TYR A 185 1.97 -11.18 -15.58
CA TYR A 185 1.17 -12.02 -14.68
C TYR A 185 1.99 -12.81 -13.66
N ALA A 186 3.30 -12.95 -13.87
CA ALA A 186 4.19 -13.64 -12.92
C ALA A 186 4.24 -12.95 -11.55
N HIS A 187 3.96 -11.64 -11.49
CA HIS A 187 3.93 -10.87 -10.23
C HIS A 187 2.53 -10.41 -9.84
N ALA A 188 1.50 -10.91 -10.53
CA ALA A 188 0.11 -10.53 -10.22
C ALA A 188 -0.24 -10.96 -8.79
N PRO A 189 -0.98 -10.15 -8.02
CA PRO A 189 -1.39 -10.52 -6.67
C PRO A 189 -2.29 -11.76 -6.70
N ASP A 190 -2.25 -12.53 -5.62
CA ASP A 190 -3.00 -13.79 -5.52
C ASP A 190 -4.50 -13.65 -5.78
N ALA A 191 -5.08 -12.52 -5.37
CA ALA A 191 -6.49 -12.20 -5.60
C ALA A 191 -6.84 -12.07 -7.10
N LEU A 192 -5.85 -11.87 -7.96
CA LEU A 192 -6.02 -11.70 -9.40
C LEU A 192 -5.70 -12.98 -10.20
N LEU A 193 -4.94 -13.92 -9.62
CA LEU A 193 -4.56 -15.16 -10.30
C LEU A 193 -5.75 -16.00 -10.81
N PRO A 194 -6.88 -16.15 -10.09
CA PRO A 194 -8.03 -16.90 -10.59
C PRO A 194 -8.69 -16.29 -11.83
N VAL A 195 -8.48 -14.99 -12.05
CA VAL A 195 -9.00 -14.25 -13.22
C VAL A 195 -8.04 -14.40 -14.40
N LEU A 196 -6.74 -14.30 -14.14
CA LEU A 196 -5.70 -14.29 -15.18
C LEU A 196 -5.33 -15.70 -15.67
N LEU A 197 -5.44 -16.70 -14.80
CA LEU A 197 -4.94 -18.05 -15.05
C LEU A 197 -6.08 -19.06 -15.05
N ARG A 198 -5.88 -20.16 -15.79
CA ARG A 198 -6.82 -21.28 -15.82
C ARG A 198 -7.00 -21.90 -14.43
N SER A 199 -8.19 -22.43 -14.17
CA SER A 199 -8.55 -23.10 -12.92
C SER A 199 -7.51 -24.17 -12.53
N GLY A 200 -6.89 -24.01 -11.35
CA GLY A 200 -5.88 -24.92 -10.81
C GLY A 200 -4.47 -24.32 -10.71
N LEU A 201 -4.07 -23.46 -11.65
CA LEU A 201 -2.72 -22.86 -11.64
C LEU A 201 -2.57 -21.81 -10.53
N ALA A 202 -3.63 -21.03 -10.29
CA ALA A 202 -3.65 -19.99 -9.26
C ALA A 202 -3.28 -20.55 -7.87
N ALA A 203 -3.90 -21.67 -7.47
CA ALA A 203 -3.64 -22.30 -6.17
C ALA A 203 -2.20 -22.80 -6.05
N SER A 204 -1.65 -23.41 -7.11
CA SER A 204 -0.26 -23.87 -7.15
C SER A 204 0.73 -22.70 -7.03
N ILE A 205 0.50 -21.60 -7.73
CA ILE A 205 1.35 -20.40 -7.66
C ILE A 205 1.29 -19.78 -6.26
N SER A 206 0.10 -19.58 -5.70
CA SER A 206 -0.07 -19.09 -4.33
C SER A 206 0.66 -19.97 -3.30
N ALA A 207 0.55 -21.29 -3.42
CA ALA A 207 1.24 -22.23 -2.53
C ALA A 207 2.77 -22.17 -2.68
N MET A 208 3.30 -22.01 -3.90
CA MET A 208 4.73 -21.81 -4.14
C MET A 208 5.22 -20.49 -3.55
N ARG A 209 4.45 -19.40 -3.68
CA ARG A 209 4.78 -18.09 -3.09
C ARG A 209 4.83 -18.16 -1.56
N ALA A 210 3.80 -18.75 -0.95
CA ALA A 210 3.72 -18.91 0.50
C ALA A 210 4.85 -19.78 1.08
N SER A 211 5.33 -20.78 0.34
CA SER A 211 6.44 -21.65 0.76
C SER A 211 7.84 -21.11 0.41
N GLY A 212 7.94 -19.98 -0.29
CA GLY A 212 9.20 -19.44 -0.80
C GLY A 212 9.80 -20.21 -1.98
N ALA A 213 9.08 -21.22 -2.49
CA ALA A 213 9.51 -22.06 -3.60
C ALA A 213 9.18 -21.47 -4.98
N TYR A 214 8.71 -20.22 -5.04
CA TYR A 214 8.36 -19.54 -6.28
C TYR A 214 9.61 -19.02 -7.01
N SER A 215 9.87 -19.53 -8.21
CA SER A 215 10.97 -19.10 -9.07
C SER A 215 10.52 -18.97 -10.53
N GLN A 216 11.32 -18.30 -11.36
CA GLN A 216 11.02 -18.09 -12.78
C GLN A 216 10.89 -19.43 -13.51
N ALA A 217 11.83 -20.34 -13.28
CA ALA A 217 11.84 -21.66 -13.91
C ALA A 217 10.56 -22.45 -13.58
N ARG A 218 10.11 -22.43 -12.32
CA ARG A 218 8.89 -23.13 -11.88
C ARG A 218 7.62 -22.46 -12.41
N TYR A 219 7.60 -21.12 -12.49
CA TYR A 219 6.49 -20.41 -13.12
C TYR A 219 6.39 -20.78 -14.62
N SER A 220 7.51 -20.76 -15.34
CA SER A 220 7.56 -21.12 -16.76
C SER A 220 7.19 -22.58 -17.01
N GLU A 221 7.65 -23.51 -16.18
CA GLU A 221 7.26 -24.93 -16.26
C GLU A 221 5.75 -25.12 -16.07
N LEU A 222 5.16 -24.39 -15.12
CA LEU A 222 3.76 -24.51 -14.77
C LEU A 222 2.82 -23.84 -15.79
N THR A 223 3.20 -22.68 -16.31
CA THR A 223 2.35 -21.86 -17.18
C THR A 223 2.64 -22.05 -18.67
N GLY A 224 3.84 -22.50 -19.02
CA GLY A 224 4.36 -22.49 -20.39
C GLY A 224 4.78 -21.11 -20.89
N GLU A 225 4.77 -20.08 -20.03
CA GLU A 225 5.24 -18.74 -20.37
C GLU A 225 6.75 -18.63 -20.09
N TYR A 226 7.51 -18.25 -21.11
CA TYR A 226 8.95 -18.07 -21.01
C TYR A 226 9.29 -16.59 -21.17
N ASP A 227 10.37 -16.16 -20.52
CA ASP A 227 10.89 -14.80 -20.70
C ASP A 227 11.42 -14.66 -22.12
N ASP A 228 10.83 -13.73 -22.86
CA ASP A 228 11.17 -13.44 -24.25
C ASP A 228 11.04 -11.94 -24.57
N ALA A 229 11.04 -11.57 -25.85
CA ALA A 229 10.99 -10.16 -26.25
C ALA A 229 9.62 -9.49 -25.98
N VAL A 230 8.57 -10.27 -25.69
CA VAL A 230 7.18 -9.81 -25.54
C VAL A 230 6.66 -10.09 -24.12
N VAL A 231 7.13 -11.16 -23.48
CA VAL A 231 6.80 -11.57 -22.12
C VAL A 231 7.99 -11.32 -21.22
N SER A 232 7.83 -10.45 -20.23
CA SER A 232 8.84 -10.27 -19.18
C SER A 232 8.38 -10.95 -17.89
N LEU A 233 9.23 -11.82 -17.34
CA LEU A 233 8.98 -12.45 -16.04
C LEU A 233 9.61 -11.68 -14.87
N PHE A 234 10.21 -10.52 -15.14
CA PHE A 234 10.83 -9.65 -14.14
C PHE A 234 9.89 -8.53 -13.71
N PRO A 235 9.93 -8.07 -12.45
CA PRO A 235 9.14 -6.93 -12.01
C PRO A 235 9.35 -5.75 -12.93
N GLY A 236 8.27 -5.05 -13.27
CA GLY A 236 8.30 -3.92 -14.17
C GLY A 236 8.92 -2.67 -13.53
N ASN A 237 8.86 -1.56 -14.25
CA ASN A 237 9.45 -0.30 -13.77
C ASN A 237 8.63 0.32 -12.63
N GLU A 238 7.31 0.13 -12.63
CA GLU A 238 6.43 0.76 -11.65
C GLU A 238 6.10 -0.18 -10.50
N GLN A 239 6.40 0.28 -9.28
CA GLN A 239 6.20 -0.45 -8.04
C GLN A 239 5.33 0.37 -7.09
N ARG A 240 4.25 -0.22 -6.58
CA ARG A 240 3.53 0.30 -5.41
C ARG A 240 4.18 -0.25 -4.16
N VAL A 241 4.59 0.65 -3.28
CA VAL A 241 5.35 0.35 -2.07
C VAL A 241 4.59 0.87 -0.86
N THR A 242 4.23 -0.05 0.02
CA THR A 242 3.52 0.25 1.26
C THR A 242 4.42 -0.11 2.43
N LEU A 243 4.69 0.86 3.30
CA LEU A 243 5.36 0.64 4.58
C LEU A 243 4.35 0.86 5.71
N THR A 244 4.23 -0.12 6.58
CA THR A 244 3.34 -0.07 7.74
C THR A 244 4.14 -0.26 9.02
N VAL A 245 3.95 0.64 9.97
CA VAL A 245 4.44 0.49 11.35
C VAL A 245 3.43 -0.37 12.11
N GLU A 246 3.84 -1.55 12.56
CA GLU A 246 2.92 -2.52 13.18
C GLU A 246 2.26 -1.99 14.45
N GLU A 247 3.01 -1.33 15.33
CA GLU A 247 2.53 -0.87 16.63
C GLU A 247 1.46 0.23 16.51
N SER A 248 1.67 1.22 15.64
CA SER A 248 0.76 2.37 15.49
C SER A 248 -0.22 2.24 14.33
N GLY A 249 -0.02 1.26 13.44
CA GLY A 249 -0.73 1.15 12.18
C GLY A 249 -0.42 2.30 11.20
N LEU A 250 0.53 3.17 11.53
CA LEU A 250 0.92 4.27 10.66
C LEU A 250 1.42 3.70 9.33
N THR A 251 0.72 4.06 8.25
CA THR A 251 0.99 3.53 6.91
C THR A 251 1.46 4.65 5.99
N VAL A 252 2.51 4.39 5.22
CA VAL A 252 2.96 5.23 4.12
C VAL A 252 2.90 4.39 2.85
N GLU A 253 2.04 4.80 1.92
CA GLU A 253 1.88 4.18 0.61
C GLU A 253 2.43 5.12 -0.47
N ARG A 254 3.20 4.58 -1.41
CA ARG A 254 3.79 5.36 -2.51
C ARG A 254 3.81 4.53 -3.77
N GLU A 255 3.54 5.18 -4.88
CA GLU A 255 3.82 4.60 -6.20
C GLU A 255 5.15 5.17 -6.70
N MET A 256 6.07 4.29 -7.04
CA MET A 256 7.42 4.62 -7.45
C MET A 256 7.69 4.05 -8.84
N ASN A 257 8.36 4.84 -9.67
CA ASN A 257 8.83 4.40 -10.98
C ASN A 257 10.36 4.28 -10.93
N PHE A 258 10.83 3.06 -11.12
CA PHE A 258 12.23 2.69 -11.22
C PHE A 258 12.56 2.44 -12.68
N ASP A 259 13.62 3.06 -13.18
CA ASP A 259 14.15 2.73 -14.50
C ASP A 259 14.99 1.46 -14.37
N THR A 260 14.39 0.33 -14.70
CA THR A 260 15.09 -0.96 -14.70
C THR A 260 15.73 -1.21 -16.05
N TYR A 261 17.00 -1.60 -16.02
CA TYR A 261 17.65 -2.21 -17.18
C TYR A 261 17.83 -3.69 -16.87
N GLY A 262 16.82 -4.48 -17.24
CA GLY A 262 16.71 -5.89 -16.84
C GLY A 262 16.54 -6.03 -15.33
N LEU A 263 17.42 -6.80 -14.69
CA LEU A 263 17.34 -7.15 -13.28
C LEU A 263 17.80 -6.07 -12.28
N THR A 264 18.34 -4.97 -12.79
CA THR A 264 18.98 -3.95 -11.96
C THR A 264 18.33 -2.59 -12.20
N PRO A 265 17.63 -2.03 -11.21
CA PRO A 265 17.18 -0.64 -11.27
C PRO A 265 18.40 0.29 -11.26
N ARG A 266 18.47 1.24 -12.19
CA ARG A 266 19.60 2.18 -12.29
C ARG A 266 19.25 3.56 -11.76
N THR A 267 18.01 4.00 -11.98
CA THR A 267 17.55 5.32 -11.53
C THR A 267 16.12 5.26 -11.04
N ARG A 268 15.73 6.27 -10.26
CA ARG A 268 14.35 6.47 -9.78
C ARG A 268 13.82 7.75 -10.40
N TYR A 269 12.67 7.66 -11.05
CA TYR A 269 11.90 8.83 -11.46
C TYR A 269 10.84 9.14 -10.39
N TYR A 270 10.56 10.43 -10.16
CA TYR A 270 9.68 10.92 -9.09
C TYR A 270 8.43 10.06 -8.87
N GLY A 271 8.19 9.66 -7.61
CA GLY A 271 7.03 8.90 -7.20
C GLY A 271 5.88 9.78 -6.72
N ARG A 272 4.63 9.40 -7.01
CA ARG A 272 3.46 10.01 -6.38
C ARG A 272 3.35 9.46 -4.96
N GLN A 273 3.37 10.36 -3.97
CA GLN A 273 3.16 9.98 -2.58
C GLN A 273 1.68 10.11 -2.25
N TYR A 274 1.03 8.99 -1.94
CA TYR A 274 -0.35 9.00 -1.45
C TYR A 274 -0.30 8.80 0.06
N ARG A 275 -0.64 9.85 0.81
CA ARG A 275 -0.80 9.71 2.26
C ARG A 275 -2.18 9.13 2.52
N ARG A 276 -2.23 7.85 2.89
CA ARG A 276 -3.44 7.25 3.45
C ARG A 276 -3.49 7.61 4.93
N PHE A 277 -4.16 8.72 5.24
CA PHE A 277 -4.59 9.00 6.61
C PHE A 277 -5.88 8.23 6.84
N ASP A 278 -5.92 7.39 7.87
CA ASP A 278 -7.15 6.75 8.32
C ASP A 278 -7.73 7.60 9.47
N PRO A 279 -8.65 8.54 9.19
CA PRO A 279 -9.18 9.43 10.21
C PRO A 279 -10.05 8.69 11.24
N GLU A 280 -10.67 7.57 10.86
CA GLU A 280 -11.62 6.84 11.72
C GLU A 280 -10.92 6.17 12.91
N ARG A 281 -9.66 5.75 12.73
CA ARG A 281 -8.89 5.12 13.81
C ARG A 281 -8.42 6.10 14.89
N TYR A 282 -8.38 7.39 14.60
CA TYR A 282 -7.99 8.43 15.56
C TYR A 282 -9.17 9.24 16.11
N SER A 283 -10.38 9.13 15.54
CA SER A 283 -11.56 9.81 16.10
C SER A 283 -12.09 9.12 17.37
N ASP A 284 -11.90 7.81 17.50
CA ASP A 284 -12.43 7.05 18.64
C ASP A 284 -11.65 7.32 19.94
N GLU A 285 -10.34 7.64 19.85
CA GLU A 285 -9.54 7.98 21.04
C GLU A 285 -9.80 9.40 21.58
N TRP A 286 -10.43 10.28 20.79
CA TRP A 286 -10.70 11.66 21.20
C TRP A 286 -12.08 11.87 21.83
N ASN A 287 -13.02 10.94 21.64
CA ASN A 287 -14.41 11.11 22.12
C ASN A 287 -14.70 10.54 23.52
N ASP A 288 -13.75 9.87 24.18
CA ASP A 288 -13.98 9.17 25.45
C ASP A 288 -13.68 9.99 26.72
N ASN A 289 -13.41 11.31 26.63
CA ASN A 289 -13.04 12.13 27.80
C ASN A 289 -13.96 13.32 28.13
N ASP A 290 -15.13 13.44 27.49
CA ASP A 290 -16.09 14.54 27.74
C ASP A 290 -17.40 14.08 28.42
N ASN A 291 -17.32 13.22 29.45
CA ASN A 291 -18.43 12.97 30.40
C ASN A 291 -17.94 12.80 31.83
#